data_AF-A0A2E6WH94-F1
#
_entry.id   AF-A0A2E6WH94-F1
#
_cell.length_a   1.000
_cell.length_b   1.000
_cell.length_c   1.000
_cell.angle_alpha   90.00
_cell.angle_beta   90.00
_cell.angle_gamma   90.00
#
_symmetry.space_group_name_H-M   'P 1'
#
loop_
_entity.id
_entity.type
_entity.pdbx_description
1 polymer ?
#
loop_
_entity_poly.entity_id
_entity_poly.type
_entity_poly.pdbx_seq_one_letter_code
_entity_poly.pdbx_strand_id
1 'polypeptide(L)'
;MHRFHYTLVVFLFTCVTSGQDNTRVSGVISPLDDSSFYVLDKTGQKVVTWNQQTKVAIQIGFTNFKPRNHQIEYTIHSSTQKHRIELPRKPAYAVIDRRRFDPKERGNDYLVPRGLKVFFSPTPDHFPTLQENYYAGKFDLHKRVLEIKESEYEIKMPSGKTDIHIYDVLTPEDCRPFVNKANVVGMEKDGKILAKEIHLVPLGDQTVNDDPQLPRYLFIGDSISGNYDRGLRGSLQGKFNLHHPPTNCGPASKGEKEIRDWLGDYRVKGRQWDVISFNFGHWDVGKSKMEYQTSLEAVIRELKKTKAMLIWVTTCPVPDGFEKTYGLDSLGKAPGRKAGVMRQYINPWAMEVISKHPEITVCDQWQFVEDGRGDAFKEWWQGQNVHFHHQHEGKLLGEFLGKHIWQIWNMAQ
;
A
#
# COMPACT_ATOMS: atom_id res chain seq x y z
N MET A 1 -57.21 -18.06 -51.04
CA MET A 1 -56.43 -17.48 -49.92
C MET A 1 -54.98 -17.91 -50.08
N HIS A 2 -54.05 -16.97 -50.20
CA HIS A 2 -52.73 -16.97 -49.55
C HIS A 2 -51.88 -15.83 -50.15
N ARG A 3 -51.81 -14.72 -49.41
CA ARG A 3 -50.90 -13.60 -49.68
C ARG A 3 -49.55 -13.91 -49.05
N PHE A 4 -48.51 -14.03 -49.86
CA PHE A 4 -47.12 -14.01 -49.38
C PHE A 4 -46.76 -12.60 -48.92
N HIS A 5 -46.44 -12.44 -47.63
CA HIS A 5 -45.81 -11.24 -47.10
C HIS A 5 -44.29 -11.46 -47.14
N TYR A 6 -43.58 -10.63 -47.91
CA TYR A 6 -42.12 -10.54 -47.84
C TYR A 6 -41.75 -9.58 -46.70
N THR A 7 -41.25 -10.15 -45.60
CA THR A 7 -40.68 -9.37 -44.50
C THR A 7 -39.23 -9.01 -44.84
N LEU A 8 -38.99 -7.74 -45.13
CA LEU A 8 -37.66 -7.15 -45.29
C LEU A 8 -36.95 -7.14 -43.92
N VAL A 9 -36.01 -8.05 -43.70
CA VAL A 9 -35.15 -8.04 -42.51
C VAL A 9 -34.01 -7.07 -42.75
N VAL A 10 -34.10 -5.89 -42.14
CA VAL A 10 -33.01 -4.91 -42.09
C VAL A 10 -31.97 -5.40 -41.08
N PHE A 11 -30.82 -5.88 -41.56
CA PHE A 11 -29.66 -6.12 -40.71
C PHE A 11 -29.04 -4.76 -40.33
N LEU A 12 -29.43 -4.24 -39.16
CA LEU A 12 -28.67 -3.21 -38.46
C LEU A 12 -27.38 -3.85 -37.94
N PHE A 13 -26.29 -3.67 -38.68
CA PHE A 13 -24.95 -3.80 -38.11
C PHE A 13 -24.75 -2.64 -37.12
N THR A 14 -25.11 -2.86 -35.86
CA THR A 14 -24.58 -2.07 -34.76
C THR A 14 -23.10 -2.42 -34.66
N CYS A 15 -22.25 -1.58 -35.26
CA CYS A 15 -20.83 -1.55 -34.94
C CYS A 15 -20.74 -1.06 -33.49
N VAL A 16 -20.79 -1.99 -32.55
CA VAL A 16 -20.42 -1.73 -31.16
C VAL A 16 -18.92 -1.56 -31.17
N THR A 17 -18.46 -0.32 -31.30
CA THR A 17 -17.11 0.04 -30.85
C THR A 17 -17.09 -0.18 -29.35
N SER A 18 -16.71 -1.39 -28.92
CA SER A 18 -16.34 -1.61 -27.54
C SER A 18 -15.20 -0.65 -27.25
N GLY A 19 -15.45 0.40 -26.47
CA GLY A 19 -14.37 1.10 -25.79
C GLY A 19 -13.61 0.01 -25.05
N GLN A 20 -12.38 -0.29 -25.47
CA GLN A 20 -11.54 -1.22 -24.76
C GLN A 20 -11.19 -0.57 -23.43
N ASP A 21 -11.98 -0.87 -22.40
CA ASP A 21 -11.70 -0.42 -21.05
C ASP A 21 -10.34 -0.99 -20.64
N ASN A 22 -9.37 -0.10 -20.45
CA ASN A 22 -8.06 -0.51 -19.95
C ASN A 22 -8.24 -1.09 -18.54
N THR A 23 -7.89 -2.36 -18.37
CA THR A 23 -7.80 -3.00 -17.06
C THR A 23 -6.62 -2.41 -16.29
N ARG A 24 -6.83 -2.15 -15.01
CA ARG A 24 -5.79 -1.74 -14.08
C ARG A 24 -5.60 -2.80 -13.01
N VAL A 25 -4.38 -3.31 -12.88
CA VAL A 25 -4.00 -4.20 -11.77
C VAL A 25 -2.81 -3.63 -11.02
N SER A 26 -2.71 -3.94 -9.73
CA SER A 26 -1.66 -3.44 -8.86
C SER A 26 -1.29 -4.52 -7.85
N GLY A 27 0.00 -4.73 -7.63
CA GLY A 27 0.50 -5.70 -6.67
C GLY A 27 2.00 -5.99 -6.79
N VAL A 28 2.52 -6.75 -5.83
CA VAL A 28 3.93 -7.22 -5.84
C VAL A 28 4.19 -8.11 -7.06
N ILE A 29 5.33 -7.91 -7.70
CA ILE A 29 5.77 -8.71 -8.85
C ILE A 29 6.26 -10.08 -8.35
N SER A 30 5.78 -11.17 -8.94
CA SER A 30 6.33 -12.52 -8.74
C SER A 30 6.76 -13.12 -10.08
N PRO A 31 7.86 -13.89 -10.15
CA PRO A 31 8.39 -14.38 -11.42
C PRO A 31 7.42 -15.38 -12.07
N LEU A 32 7.36 -15.35 -13.39
CA LEU A 32 6.73 -16.41 -14.20
C LEU A 32 7.71 -16.87 -15.28
N ASP A 33 8.11 -15.96 -16.18
CA ASP A 33 9.14 -16.19 -17.20
C ASP A 33 9.76 -14.86 -17.68
N ASP A 34 10.60 -14.91 -18.73
CA ASP A 34 11.35 -13.76 -19.26
C ASP A 34 10.45 -12.66 -19.89
N SER A 35 9.17 -12.97 -20.15
CA SER A 35 8.23 -12.07 -20.83
C SER A 35 6.90 -11.89 -20.08
N SER A 36 6.81 -12.47 -18.88
CA SER A 36 5.64 -12.40 -18.04
C SER A 36 5.96 -12.46 -16.55
N PHE A 37 5.11 -11.82 -15.75
CA PHE A 37 5.14 -11.92 -14.30
C PHE A 37 3.73 -11.98 -13.76
N TYR A 38 3.58 -12.48 -12.53
CA TYR A 38 2.33 -12.34 -11.83
C TYR A 38 2.28 -10.98 -11.13
N VAL A 39 1.15 -10.29 -11.29
CA VAL A 39 0.72 -9.25 -10.35
C VAL A 39 -0.41 -9.83 -9.54
N LEU A 40 -0.33 -9.59 -8.25
CA LEU A 40 -1.30 -10.13 -7.33
C LEU A 40 -2.30 -9.04 -6.97
N ASP A 41 -3.57 -9.22 -7.35
CA ASP A 41 -4.66 -8.29 -7.04
C ASP A 41 -5.67 -8.89 -6.04
N LYS A 42 -6.74 -8.17 -5.76
CA LYS A 42 -7.83 -8.61 -4.85
C LYS A 42 -8.45 -9.95 -5.25
N THR A 43 -8.46 -10.30 -6.54
CA THR A 43 -9.04 -11.53 -7.09
C THR A 43 -8.06 -12.71 -7.14
N GLY A 44 -6.76 -12.45 -7.00
CA GLY A 44 -5.71 -13.48 -7.00
C GLY A 44 -4.54 -13.11 -7.89
N GLN A 45 -3.80 -14.12 -8.36
CA GLN A 45 -2.68 -13.91 -9.29
C GLN A 45 -3.21 -13.64 -10.69
N LYS A 46 -2.82 -12.50 -11.25
CA LYS A 46 -3.05 -12.10 -12.63
C LYS A 46 -1.76 -12.22 -13.41
N VAL A 47 -1.82 -12.88 -14.57
CA VAL A 47 -0.66 -12.96 -15.46
C VAL A 47 -0.55 -11.66 -16.22
N VAL A 48 0.58 -10.98 -16.11
CA VAL A 48 0.92 -9.81 -16.91
C VAL A 48 1.97 -10.21 -17.93
N THR A 49 1.68 -9.98 -19.20
CA THR A 49 2.60 -10.17 -20.33
C THR A 49 2.95 -8.81 -20.92
N TRP A 50 4.16 -8.67 -21.46
CA TRP A 50 4.58 -7.45 -22.16
C TRP A 50 5.15 -7.75 -23.54
N ASN A 51 5.30 -6.69 -24.34
CA ASN A 51 5.94 -6.73 -25.66
C ASN A 51 6.82 -5.48 -25.85
N GLN A 52 7.38 -5.33 -27.05
CA GLN A 52 8.25 -4.20 -27.37
C GLN A 52 7.55 -2.83 -27.32
N GLN A 53 6.21 -2.80 -27.36
CA GLN A 53 5.41 -1.58 -27.28
C GLN A 53 5.04 -1.22 -25.84
N THR A 54 5.24 -2.14 -24.89
CA THR A 54 4.96 -1.88 -23.46
C THR A 54 5.90 -0.82 -22.93
N LYS A 55 5.33 0.27 -22.38
CA LYS A 55 6.12 1.33 -21.75
C LYS A 55 6.29 1.05 -20.26
N VAL A 56 7.50 1.25 -19.75
CA VAL A 56 7.78 1.14 -18.32
C VAL A 56 8.13 2.52 -17.78
N ALA A 57 7.51 2.86 -16.65
CA ALA A 57 7.83 4.06 -15.90
C ALA A 57 8.18 3.72 -14.47
N ILE A 58 9.14 4.42 -13.90
CA ILE A 58 9.35 4.42 -12.46
C ILE A 58 8.35 5.39 -11.83
N GLN A 59 7.56 4.91 -10.86
CA GLN A 59 6.60 5.69 -10.09
C GLN A 59 7.24 6.10 -8.76
N ILE A 60 7.35 7.41 -8.53
CA ILE A 60 7.89 7.97 -7.29
C ILE A 60 7.01 9.10 -6.77
N GLY A 61 7.01 9.31 -5.46
CA GLY A 61 6.39 10.50 -4.88
C GLY A 61 7.08 11.77 -5.38
N PHE A 62 6.31 12.81 -5.72
CA PHE A 62 6.85 14.09 -6.20
C PHE A 62 7.89 14.71 -5.25
N THR A 63 7.74 14.49 -3.95
CA THR A 63 8.72 14.94 -2.93
C THR A 63 10.09 14.29 -3.09
N ASN A 64 10.17 13.11 -3.69
CA ASN A 64 11.40 12.38 -3.97
C ASN A 64 12.03 12.76 -5.31
N PHE A 65 11.31 13.50 -6.16
CA PHE A 65 11.82 13.96 -7.47
C PHE A 65 12.85 15.07 -7.32
N LYS A 66 14.09 14.70 -6.97
CA LYS A 66 15.21 15.62 -6.73
C LYS A 66 16.37 15.29 -7.68
N PRO A 67 16.23 15.57 -8.99
CA PRO A 67 17.25 15.28 -9.97
C PRO A 67 18.51 16.11 -9.73
N ARG A 68 19.66 15.44 -9.61
CA ARG A 68 21.00 16.04 -9.46
C ARG A 68 22.00 15.18 -10.20
N ASN A 69 22.94 15.77 -10.93
CA ASN A 69 24.02 15.02 -11.61
C ASN A 69 23.52 13.83 -12.45
N HIS A 70 22.44 14.01 -13.22
CA HIS A 70 21.81 12.97 -14.03
C HIS A 70 21.32 11.75 -13.23
N GLN A 71 20.95 11.93 -11.97
CA GLN A 71 20.38 10.87 -11.15
C GLN A 71 19.28 11.41 -10.23
N ILE A 72 18.41 10.52 -9.79
CA ILE A 72 17.51 10.74 -8.66
C ILE A 72 17.83 9.68 -7.61
N GLU A 73 18.11 10.11 -6.39
CA GLU A 73 18.33 9.22 -5.25
C GLU A 73 17.31 9.53 -4.15
N TYR A 74 16.67 8.50 -3.62
CA TYR A 74 15.75 8.61 -2.49
C TYR A 74 15.73 7.33 -1.66
N THR A 75 15.45 7.45 -0.36
CA THR A 75 15.19 6.30 0.50
C THR A 75 13.87 5.66 0.09
N ILE A 76 13.88 4.35 -0.14
CA ILE A 76 12.66 3.59 -0.39
C ILE A 76 11.82 3.67 0.89
N HIS A 77 10.55 4.08 0.81
CA HIS A 77 9.73 4.24 2.01
C HIS A 77 9.66 2.95 2.84
N SER A 78 9.81 1.82 2.16
CA SER A 78 9.67 0.48 2.70
C SER A 78 10.93 -0.27 3.04
N SER A 79 12.08 0.38 2.94
CA SER A 79 13.36 -0.25 3.22
C SER A 79 14.36 0.81 3.70
N THR A 80 15.39 0.40 4.40
CA THR A 80 16.54 1.27 4.69
C THR A 80 17.38 1.54 3.42
N GLN A 81 17.11 0.80 2.34
CA GLN A 81 17.77 0.96 1.06
C GLN A 81 17.45 2.30 0.39
N LYS A 82 18.45 2.85 -0.29
CA LYS A 82 18.26 3.93 -1.24
C LYS A 82 18.01 3.35 -2.62
N HIS A 83 17.04 3.92 -3.32
CA HIS A 83 16.88 3.69 -4.75
C HIS A 83 17.54 4.81 -5.53
N ARG A 84 18.24 4.43 -6.60
CA ARG A 84 18.93 5.33 -7.50
C ARG A 84 18.40 5.09 -8.91
N ILE A 85 17.97 6.17 -9.55
CA ILE A 85 17.49 6.19 -10.94
C ILE A 85 18.51 7.00 -11.74
N GLU A 86 19.15 6.38 -12.73
CA GLU A 86 19.96 7.10 -13.71
C GLU A 86 19.04 7.80 -14.72
N LEU A 87 19.31 9.08 -14.99
CA LEU A 87 18.59 9.88 -15.95
C LEU A 87 19.41 10.00 -17.25
N PRO A 88 18.80 9.79 -18.43
CA PRO A 88 19.45 10.01 -19.70
C PRO A 88 20.08 11.40 -19.82
N ARG A 89 21.26 11.48 -20.44
CA ARG A 89 21.93 12.74 -20.80
C ARG A 89 21.33 13.34 -22.07
N LYS A 90 20.01 13.57 -22.06
CA LYS A 90 19.21 14.11 -23.16
C LYS A 90 18.19 15.11 -22.61
N PRO A 91 17.61 15.99 -23.45
CA PRO A 91 16.52 16.84 -23.03
C PRO A 91 15.37 16.01 -22.44
N ALA A 92 14.78 16.52 -21.36
CA ALA A 92 13.58 15.94 -20.79
C ALA A 92 12.34 16.69 -21.29
N TYR A 93 11.23 15.99 -21.28
CA TYR A 93 9.91 16.47 -21.65
C TYR A 93 8.93 16.06 -20.56
N ALA A 94 7.83 16.78 -20.43
CA ALA A 94 6.79 16.42 -19.49
C ALA A 94 5.41 16.50 -20.12
N VAL A 95 4.53 15.62 -19.65
CA VAL A 95 3.09 15.67 -19.87
C VAL A 95 2.41 15.78 -18.51
N ILE A 96 1.50 16.73 -18.34
CA ILE A 96 0.62 16.82 -17.17
C ILE A 96 -0.78 16.44 -17.62
N ASP A 97 -1.15 15.20 -17.40
CA ASP A 97 -2.43 14.62 -17.82
C ASP A 97 -3.50 14.84 -16.74
N ARG A 98 -4.45 15.75 -17.00
CA ARG A 98 -5.54 16.04 -16.06
C ARG A 98 -6.74 15.17 -16.35
N ARG A 99 -7.39 14.70 -15.28
CA ARG A 99 -8.75 14.14 -15.38
C ARG A 99 -9.77 15.16 -15.91
N ARG A 100 -9.57 16.44 -15.58
CA ARG A 100 -10.40 17.57 -16.05
C ARG A 100 -9.53 18.81 -16.14
N PHE A 101 -9.62 19.54 -17.25
CA PHE A 101 -8.97 20.83 -17.43
C PHE A 101 -9.69 21.93 -16.62
N ASP A 102 -8.92 22.74 -15.89
CA ASP A 102 -9.36 24.01 -15.33
C ASP A 102 -8.76 25.16 -16.16
N PRO A 103 -9.57 25.90 -16.94
CA PRO A 103 -9.09 27.02 -17.75
C PRO A 103 -8.31 28.08 -16.99
N LYS A 104 -8.53 28.21 -15.67
CA LYS A 104 -7.81 29.15 -14.82
C LYS A 104 -6.33 28.81 -14.68
N GLU A 105 -5.95 27.53 -14.84
CA GLU A 105 -4.55 27.11 -14.74
C GLU A 105 -3.65 27.74 -15.80
N ARG A 106 -4.18 28.14 -16.98
CA ARG A 106 -3.39 28.81 -18.03
C ARG A 106 -2.82 30.17 -17.61
N GLY A 107 -3.52 30.88 -16.73
CA GLY A 107 -3.11 32.20 -16.24
C GLY A 107 -2.18 32.15 -15.04
N ASN A 108 -1.83 30.96 -14.55
CA ASN A 108 -0.93 30.80 -13.43
C ASN A 108 0.52 30.67 -13.90
N ASP A 109 1.45 31.17 -13.11
CA ASP A 109 2.90 30.95 -13.33
C ASP A 109 3.36 29.53 -12.94
N TYR A 110 2.43 28.68 -12.47
CA TYR A 110 2.73 27.34 -12.00
C TYR A 110 1.62 26.33 -12.29
N LEU A 111 2.00 25.05 -12.38
CA LEU A 111 1.09 23.91 -12.49
C LEU A 111 1.37 22.90 -11.37
N VAL A 112 0.30 22.30 -10.83
CA VAL A 112 0.44 21.21 -9.87
C VAL A 112 0.84 19.89 -10.56
N PRO A 113 1.71 19.06 -9.97
CA PRO A 113 2.27 17.85 -10.62
C PRO A 113 1.31 16.64 -10.69
N ARG A 114 0.00 16.82 -10.48
CA ARG A 114 -0.96 15.71 -10.56
C ARG A 114 -1.06 15.20 -11.99
N GLY A 115 -0.73 13.92 -12.20
CA GLY A 115 -0.66 13.31 -13.53
C GLY A 115 0.62 13.64 -14.30
N LEU A 116 1.65 14.16 -13.63
CA LEU A 116 2.94 14.46 -14.26
C LEU A 116 3.64 13.17 -14.69
N LYS A 117 3.95 13.12 -15.98
CA LYS A 117 4.78 12.11 -16.64
C LYS A 117 5.99 12.82 -17.23
N VAL A 118 7.19 12.29 -16.99
CA VAL A 118 8.45 12.79 -17.51
C VAL A 118 9.00 11.80 -18.54
N PHE A 119 9.48 12.29 -19.66
CA PHE A 119 10.01 11.51 -20.78
C PHE A 119 11.39 12.05 -21.18
N PHE A 120 12.21 11.19 -21.78
CA PHE A 120 13.45 11.57 -22.46
C PHE A 120 13.37 11.35 -23.97
N SER A 121 12.23 10.82 -24.44
CA SER A 121 11.79 10.85 -25.83
C SER A 121 11.10 12.18 -26.14
N PRO A 122 11.33 12.76 -27.33
CA PRO A 122 10.68 14.02 -27.73
C PRO A 122 9.16 13.97 -27.58
N THR A 123 8.61 14.97 -26.90
CA THR A 123 7.17 15.19 -26.76
C THR A 123 6.83 16.58 -27.32
N PRO A 124 5.92 16.69 -28.31
CA PRO A 124 5.55 17.98 -28.87
C PRO A 124 4.89 18.90 -27.84
N ASP A 125 5.10 20.20 -27.99
CA ASP A 125 4.41 21.21 -27.19
C ASP A 125 2.90 21.14 -27.41
N HIS A 126 2.15 21.10 -26.30
CA HIS A 126 0.70 20.99 -26.33
C HIS A 126 0.07 21.77 -25.18
N PHE A 127 -0.92 22.59 -25.50
CA PHE A 127 -1.83 23.17 -24.53
C PHE A 127 -3.16 22.43 -24.57
N PRO A 128 -3.87 22.30 -23.44
CA PRO A 128 -5.19 21.67 -23.40
C PRO A 128 -6.16 22.25 -24.44
N THR A 129 -7.00 21.38 -25.00
CA THR A 129 -8.06 21.71 -25.94
C THR A 129 -9.44 21.41 -25.32
N LEU A 130 -10.53 21.53 -26.08
CA LEU A 130 -11.85 21.13 -25.60
C LEU A 130 -11.98 19.61 -25.44
N GLN A 131 -11.15 18.84 -26.15
CA GLN A 131 -11.18 17.38 -26.16
C GLN A 131 -10.05 16.76 -25.33
N GLU A 132 -8.97 17.51 -25.11
CA GLU A 132 -7.76 17.04 -24.44
C GLU A 132 -7.44 17.90 -23.22
N ASN A 133 -7.20 17.26 -22.08
CA ASN A 133 -7.00 17.94 -20.81
C ASN A 133 -5.54 17.95 -20.36
N TYR A 134 -4.56 17.88 -21.26
CA TYR A 134 -3.15 17.77 -20.89
C TYR A 134 -2.30 18.94 -21.36
N TYR A 135 -1.24 19.20 -20.60
CA TYR A 135 -0.14 20.07 -21.01
C TYR A 135 1.03 19.19 -21.43
N ALA A 136 1.78 19.59 -22.45
CA ALA A 136 3.03 18.93 -22.82
C ALA A 136 4.08 19.93 -23.33
N GLY A 137 5.35 19.63 -23.09
CA GLY A 137 6.45 20.45 -23.58
C GLY A 137 7.81 20.03 -23.03
N LYS A 138 8.83 20.86 -23.24
CA LYS A 138 10.17 20.65 -22.70
C LYS A 138 10.17 20.84 -21.19
N PHE A 139 10.99 20.07 -20.49
CA PHE A 139 11.01 20.08 -19.03
C PHE A 139 12.42 20.27 -18.49
N ASP A 140 12.66 21.41 -17.83
CA ASP A 140 13.87 21.63 -17.06
C ASP A 140 13.74 20.85 -15.74
N LEU A 141 14.47 19.74 -15.65
CA LEU A 141 14.47 18.87 -14.47
C LEU A 141 14.95 19.59 -13.19
N HIS A 142 15.93 20.48 -13.32
CA HIS A 142 16.58 21.14 -12.18
C HIS A 142 15.73 22.28 -11.64
N LYS A 143 15.20 23.13 -12.53
CA LYS A 143 14.30 24.23 -12.15
C LYS A 143 12.87 23.73 -11.90
N ARG A 144 12.54 22.53 -12.38
CA ARG A 144 11.17 21.98 -12.44
C ARG A 144 10.25 22.91 -13.21
N VAL A 145 10.67 23.35 -14.39
CA VAL A 145 9.90 24.26 -15.25
C VAL A 145 9.47 23.53 -16.50
N LEU A 146 8.18 23.59 -16.81
CA LEU A 146 7.59 23.11 -18.06
C LEU A 146 7.49 24.27 -19.04
N GLU A 147 8.25 24.18 -20.13
CA GLU A 147 8.25 25.14 -21.24
C GLU A 147 7.32 24.63 -22.33
N ILE A 148 6.33 25.46 -22.71
CA ILE A 148 5.37 25.17 -23.78
C ILE A 148 5.33 26.37 -24.69
N LYS A 149 5.90 26.24 -25.89
CA LYS A 149 6.11 27.37 -26.81
C LYS A 149 6.90 28.49 -26.11
N GLU A 150 6.26 29.64 -25.88
CA GLU A 150 6.87 30.81 -25.23
C GLU A 150 6.46 30.96 -23.75
N SER A 151 5.67 30.01 -23.22
CA SER A 151 5.20 30.04 -21.84
C SER A 151 6.00 29.10 -20.94
N GLU A 152 6.30 29.54 -19.73
CA GLU A 152 6.98 28.75 -18.70
C GLU A 152 6.06 28.55 -17.49
N TYR A 153 6.00 27.32 -16.98
CA TYR A 153 5.24 26.98 -15.79
C TYR A 153 6.13 26.30 -14.76
N GLU A 154 6.26 26.90 -13.57
CA GLU A 154 6.88 26.23 -12.43
C GLU A 154 6.03 25.02 -12.02
N ILE A 155 6.65 23.86 -11.81
CA ILE A 155 5.97 22.66 -11.32
C ILE A 155 6.17 22.55 -9.81
N LYS A 156 5.11 22.85 -9.05
CA LYS A 156 5.15 22.80 -7.58
C LYS A 156 3.86 22.24 -6.98
N MET A 157 3.99 21.70 -5.76
CA MET A 157 2.87 21.13 -5.01
C MET A 157 2.63 21.96 -3.74
N PRO A 158 1.70 22.95 -3.75
CA PRO A 158 1.47 23.82 -2.59
C PRO A 158 0.96 23.06 -1.36
N SER A 159 0.12 22.04 -1.58
CA SER A 159 -0.40 21.18 -0.52
C SER A 159 -0.71 19.78 -1.04
N GLY A 160 -0.69 18.81 -0.14
CA GLY A 160 -0.97 17.40 -0.45
C GLY A 160 0.23 16.63 -1.01
N LYS A 161 -0.05 15.42 -1.50
CA LYS A 161 0.94 14.51 -2.07
C LYS A 161 0.43 14.00 -3.41
N THR A 162 1.36 13.70 -4.31
CA THR A 162 1.08 13.02 -5.58
C THR A 162 2.31 12.21 -5.97
N ASP A 163 2.09 11.14 -6.71
CA ASP A 163 3.13 10.44 -7.43
C ASP A 163 3.29 11.04 -8.83
N ILE A 164 4.45 10.78 -9.42
CA ILE A 164 4.80 11.10 -10.80
C ILE A 164 5.40 9.86 -11.47
N HIS A 165 5.42 9.87 -12.80
CA HIS A 165 5.95 8.76 -13.59
C HIS A 165 7.12 9.24 -14.44
N ILE A 166 8.26 8.54 -14.40
CA ILE A 166 9.41 8.85 -15.24
C ILE A 166 9.60 7.68 -16.21
N TYR A 167 9.42 7.94 -17.49
CA TYR A 167 9.56 6.99 -18.58
C TYR A 167 10.96 7.08 -19.20
N ASP A 168 11.27 6.14 -20.09
CA ASP A 168 12.53 6.08 -20.85
C ASP A 168 13.78 5.86 -19.97
N VAL A 169 13.57 5.44 -18.73
CA VAL A 169 14.64 5.15 -17.75
C VAL A 169 14.63 3.69 -17.29
N LEU A 170 13.59 2.92 -17.64
CA LEU A 170 13.43 1.50 -17.32
C LEU A 170 12.87 0.75 -18.52
N THR A 171 13.07 -0.56 -18.50
CA THR A 171 12.51 -1.55 -19.41
C THR A 171 11.73 -2.61 -18.61
N PRO A 172 11.00 -3.52 -19.28
CA PRO A 172 10.38 -4.64 -18.58
C PRO A 172 11.37 -5.53 -17.82
N GLU A 173 12.64 -5.61 -18.23
CA GLU A 173 13.67 -6.38 -17.53
C GLU A 173 14.00 -5.81 -16.15
N ASP A 174 13.71 -4.53 -15.91
CA ASP A 174 13.87 -3.89 -14.61
C ASP A 174 12.74 -4.22 -13.62
N CYS A 175 11.69 -4.89 -14.08
CA CYS A 175 10.56 -5.31 -13.25
C CYS A 175 10.94 -6.52 -12.40
N ARG A 176 11.72 -6.28 -11.34
CA ARG A 176 12.28 -7.35 -10.51
C ARG A 176 11.24 -7.91 -9.54
N PRO A 177 11.11 -9.24 -9.46
CA PRO A 177 10.22 -9.84 -8.49
C PRO A 177 10.56 -9.48 -7.04
N PHE A 178 9.51 -9.39 -6.22
CA PHE A 178 9.53 -9.21 -4.75
C PHE A 178 10.06 -7.88 -4.23
N VAL A 179 10.92 -7.22 -4.99
CA VAL A 179 11.51 -5.93 -4.64
C VAL A 179 10.82 -4.77 -5.37
N ASN A 180 9.86 -5.09 -6.25
CA ASN A 180 9.00 -4.13 -6.93
C ASN A 180 7.51 -4.50 -6.81
N LYS A 181 6.69 -3.46 -6.73
CA LYS A 181 5.25 -3.49 -7.04
C LYS A 181 5.06 -2.90 -8.43
N ALA A 182 4.10 -3.42 -9.19
CA ALA A 182 3.72 -2.88 -10.49
C ALA A 182 2.27 -2.38 -10.45
N ASN A 183 2.03 -1.14 -10.90
CA ASN A 183 0.71 -0.70 -11.33
C ASN A 183 0.64 -0.85 -12.85
N VAL A 184 -0.11 -1.84 -13.32
CA VAL A 184 -0.19 -2.19 -14.74
C VAL A 184 -1.49 -1.62 -15.32
N VAL A 185 -1.37 -0.96 -16.46
CA VAL A 185 -2.48 -0.55 -17.32
C VAL A 185 -2.38 -1.35 -18.61
N GLY A 186 -3.42 -2.08 -18.98
CA GLY A 186 -3.37 -2.94 -20.15
C GLY A 186 -4.73 -3.47 -20.59
N MET A 187 -4.69 -4.39 -21.54
CA MET A 187 -5.89 -5.08 -22.04
C MET A 187 -5.93 -6.49 -21.45
N GLU A 188 -7.04 -6.83 -20.79
CA GLU A 188 -7.27 -8.20 -20.31
C GLU A 188 -7.87 -9.04 -21.44
N LYS A 189 -7.26 -10.21 -21.68
CA LYS A 189 -7.75 -11.24 -22.60
C LYS A 189 -7.38 -12.61 -22.05
N ASP A 190 -8.36 -13.51 -21.97
CA ASP A 190 -8.17 -14.89 -21.51
C ASP A 190 -7.49 -15.00 -20.13
N GLY A 191 -7.82 -14.08 -19.21
CA GLY A 191 -7.25 -14.02 -17.86
C GLY A 191 -5.80 -13.52 -17.78
N LYS A 192 -5.23 -13.07 -18.90
CA LYS A 192 -3.92 -12.44 -18.99
C LYS A 192 -4.08 -10.96 -19.33
N ILE A 193 -3.16 -10.13 -18.87
CA ILE A 193 -3.13 -8.70 -19.16
C ILE A 193 -1.93 -8.42 -20.05
N LEU A 194 -2.19 -7.99 -21.28
CA LEU A 194 -1.16 -7.41 -22.13
C LEU A 194 -0.91 -5.98 -21.67
N ALA A 195 0.23 -5.75 -21.03
CA ALA A 195 0.59 -4.46 -20.48
C ALA A 195 0.83 -3.43 -21.58
N LYS A 196 0.10 -2.31 -21.52
CA LYS A 196 0.43 -1.10 -22.28
C LYS A 196 1.44 -0.27 -21.50
N GLU A 197 1.21 -0.12 -20.21
CA GLU A 197 2.10 0.58 -19.29
C GLU A 197 2.30 -0.22 -18.01
N ILE A 198 3.55 -0.25 -17.53
CA ILE A 198 3.92 -0.78 -16.22
C ILE A 198 4.52 0.37 -15.41
N HIS A 199 3.86 0.77 -14.33
CA HIS A 199 4.39 1.78 -13.41
C HIS A 199 5.01 1.06 -12.22
N LEU A 200 6.34 0.98 -12.22
CA LEU A 200 7.12 0.25 -11.25
C LEU A 200 7.28 1.08 -9.96
N VAL A 201 7.07 0.47 -8.81
CA VAL A 201 7.27 1.06 -7.49
C VAL A 201 8.33 0.21 -6.76
N PRO A 202 9.52 0.74 -6.46
CA PRO A 202 10.52 0.03 -5.67
C PRO A 202 10.03 -0.17 -4.23
N LEU A 203 10.04 -1.42 -3.79
CA LEU A 203 9.76 -1.83 -2.41
C LEU A 203 11.04 -2.06 -1.61
N GLY A 204 12.16 -2.25 -2.30
CA GLY A 204 13.40 -2.70 -1.68
C GLY A 204 13.36 -4.18 -1.36
N ASP A 205 14.53 -4.76 -1.13
CA ASP A 205 14.63 -6.16 -0.74
C ASP A 205 14.67 -6.30 0.78
N GLN A 206 13.59 -6.84 1.34
CA GLN A 206 13.51 -7.15 2.77
C GLN A 206 14.60 -8.15 3.19
N THR A 207 15.11 -8.99 2.29
CA THR A 207 16.05 -10.06 2.66
C THR A 207 17.51 -9.62 2.73
N VAL A 208 17.85 -8.44 2.19
CA VAL A 208 19.27 -8.04 2.04
C VAL A 208 20.00 -7.89 3.37
N ASN A 209 19.27 -7.55 4.43
CA ASN A 209 19.84 -7.38 5.76
C ASN A 209 19.44 -8.52 6.72
N ASP A 210 18.80 -9.58 6.21
CA ASP A 210 18.43 -10.72 7.04
C ASP A 210 19.68 -11.56 7.36
N ASP A 211 19.81 -11.97 8.61
CA ASP A 211 20.73 -13.03 8.99
C ASP A 211 20.13 -14.38 8.53
N PRO A 212 20.78 -15.13 7.62
CA PRO A 212 20.24 -16.38 7.10
C PRO A 212 20.08 -17.48 8.15
N GLN A 213 20.66 -17.32 9.35
CA GLN A 213 20.51 -18.27 10.46
C GLN A 213 19.33 -17.95 11.38
N LEU A 214 18.70 -16.79 11.22
CA LEU A 214 17.60 -16.35 12.09
C LEU A 214 16.24 -16.53 11.42
N PRO A 215 15.20 -16.96 12.17
CA PRO A 215 13.83 -16.98 11.69
C PRO A 215 13.32 -15.57 11.33
N ARG A 216 12.39 -15.49 10.40
CA ARG A 216 11.77 -14.25 9.91
C ARG A 216 10.46 -13.98 10.64
N TYR A 217 10.33 -12.76 11.15
CA TYR A 217 9.16 -12.30 11.88
C TYR A 217 8.58 -11.04 11.22
N LEU A 218 7.30 -11.10 10.85
CA LEU A 218 6.52 -9.96 10.37
C LEU A 218 5.53 -9.51 11.45
N PHE A 219 5.52 -8.22 11.78
CA PHE A 219 4.46 -7.65 12.60
C PHE A 219 3.61 -6.68 11.78
N ILE A 220 2.30 -6.86 11.82
CA ILE A 220 1.31 -6.10 11.03
C ILE A 220 0.45 -5.30 12.01
N GLY A 221 0.44 -3.98 11.87
CA GLY A 221 -0.38 -3.14 12.74
C GLY A 221 -0.43 -1.69 12.31
N ASP A 222 -1.25 -0.92 13.01
CA ASP A 222 -1.46 0.50 12.73
C ASP A 222 -0.35 1.37 13.36
N SER A 223 -0.64 2.64 13.63
CA SER A 223 0.35 3.56 14.21
C SER A 223 0.82 3.15 15.61
N ILE A 224 0.05 2.36 16.36
CA ILE A 224 0.49 1.81 17.66
C ILE A 224 1.64 0.83 17.46
N SER A 225 1.64 0.06 16.37
CA SER A 225 2.77 -0.80 16.04
C SER A 225 4.07 -0.05 15.79
N GLY A 226 3.97 1.17 15.24
CA GLY A 226 5.11 2.09 15.15
C GLY A 226 5.60 2.61 16.50
N ASN A 227 4.75 2.64 17.54
CA ASN A 227 5.16 3.03 18.90
C ASN A 227 5.96 1.93 19.60
N TYR A 228 5.57 0.66 19.40
CA TYR A 228 6.25 -0.47 20.03
C TYR A 228 7.41 -1.07 19.25
N ASP A 229 7.63 -0.65 17.99
CA ASP A 229 8.70 -1.15 17.11
C ASP A 229 10.07 -1.19 17.81
N ARG A 230 10.48 -0.09 18.45
CA ARG A 230 11.77 -0.01 19.14
C ARG A 230 11.92 -1.04 20.26
N GLY A 231 10.91 -1.19 21.11
CA GLY A 231 10.94 -2.15 22.22
C GLY A 231 10.94 -3.59 21.71
N LEU A 232 10.17 -3.86 20.67
CA LEU A 232 10.07 -5.17 20.03
C LEU A 232 11.40 -5.58 19.39
N ARG A 233 12.02 -4.68 18.60
CA ARG A 233 13.36 -4.90 18.02
C ARG A 233 14.42 -5.12 19.07
N GLY A 234 14.40 -4.36 20.17
CA GLY A 234 15.33 -4.59 21.29
C GLY A 234 15.13 -5.96 21.94
N SER A 235 13.89 -6.37 22.21
CA SER A 235 13.55 -7.64 22.88
C SER A 235 13.92 -8.88 22.05
N LEU A 236 13.83 -8.76 20.72
CA LEU A 236 14.06 -9.85 19.76
C LEU A 236 15.38 -9.73 18.99
N GLN A 237 16.27 -8.83 19.40
CA GLN A 237 17.57 -8.66 18.75
C GLN A 237 18.38 -9.96 18.78
N GLY A 238 18.93 -10.35 17.62
CA GLY A 238 19.70 -11.59 17.46
C GLY A 238 18.87 -12.87 17.57
N LYS A 239 17.54 -12.78 17.62
CA LYS A 239 16.62 -13.94 17.68
C LYS A 239 15.78 -14.08 16.42
N PHE A 240 15.42 -12.96 15.78
CA PHE A 240 14.63 -12.93 14.56
C PHE A 240 15.12 -11.84 13.61
N ASN A 241 14.84 -12.02 12.33
CA ASN A 241 14.81 -10.97 11.32
C ASN A 241 13.45 -10.26 11.36
N LEU A 242 13.42 -9.01 11.85
CA LEU A 242 12.16 -8.28 12.10
C LEU A 242 11.75 -7.36 10.95
N HIS A 243 10.52 -7.57 10.48
CA HIS A 243 9.92 -6.85 9.36
C HIS A 243 8.58 -6.23 9.75
N HIS A 244 8.27 -5.07 9.17
CA HIS A 244 7.00 -4.36 9.32
C HIS A 244 6.56 -3.84 7.95
N PRO A 245 5.26 -3.94 7.58
CA PRO A 245 4.78 -3.33 6.37
C PRO A 245 5.07 -1.83 6.40
N PRO A 246 5.54 -1.23 5.30
CA PRO A 246 6.05 0.13 5.25
C PRO A 246 4.95 1.18 5.18
N THR A 247 3.95 1.04 6.03
CA THR A 247 2.72 1.78 6.02
C THR A 247 2.03 1.63 7.36
N ASN A 248 1.16 2.57 7.70
CA ASN A 248 0.17 2.32 8.73
C ASN A 248 -0.84 1.27 8.18
N CYS A 249 -0.89 0.08 8.76
CA CYS A 249 -1.75 -1.00 8.24
C CYS A 249 -3.24 -0.69 8.38
N GLY A 250 -3.62 0.30 9.21
CA GLY A 250 -4.95 0.90 9.21
C GLY A 250 -6.06 -0.07 9.62
N PRO A 251 -7.27 0.05 9.03
CA PRO A 251 -8.41 -0.81 9.38
C PRO A 251 -8.30 -2.20 8.74
N ALA A 252 -9.03 -3.18 9.28
CA ALA A 252 -9.09 -4.54 8.75
C ALA A 252 -9.42 -4.57 7.24
N SER A 253 -10.30 -3.68 6.79
CA SER A 253 -10.68 -3.53 5.35
C SER A 253 -9.53 -3.09 4.43
N LYS A 254 -8.48 -2.44 4.96
CA LYS A 254 -7.23 -2.19 4.22
C LYS A 254 -6.38 -3.46 4.22
N GLY A 255 -6.29 -4.15 5.37
CA GLY A 255 -5.66 -5.46 5.47
C GLY A 255 -6.20 -6.43 4.42
N GLU A 256 -7.52 -6.56 4.29
CA GLU A 256 -8.17 -7.41 3.29
C GLU A 256 -7.65 -7.16 1.86
N LYS A 257 -7.35 -5.91 1.51
CA LYS A 257 -6.92 -5.50 0.18
C LYS A 257 -5.41 -5.66 -0.03
N GLU A 258 -4.61 -5.43 1.01
CA GLU A 258 -3.16 -5.27 0.91
C GLU A 258 -2.37 -6.39 1.58
N ILE A 259 -3.03 -7.32 2.31
CA ILE A 259 -2.34 -8.34 3.12
C ILE A 259 -1.37 -9.17 2.27
N ARG A 260 -1.77 -9.50 1.05
CA ARG A 260 -0.94 -10.31 0.16
C ARG A 260 0.29 -9.53 -0.32
N ASP A 261 0.19 -8.21 -0.48
CA ASP A 261 1.34 -7.34 -0.77
C ASP A 261 2.27 -7.26 0.45
N TRP A 262 1.72 -7.17 1.66
CA TRP A 262 2.50 -7.11 2.91
C TRP A 262 3.23 -8.40 3.22
N LEU A 263 2.63 -9.54 2.88
CA LEU A 263 3.26 -10.85 3.02
C LEU A 263 4.38 -11.08 2.00
N GLY A 264 4.39 -10.34 0.89
CA GLY A 264 5.28 -10.62 -0.24
C GLY A 264 5.11 -12.06 -0.76
N ASP A 265 6.10 -12.56 -1.52
CA ASP A 265 6.08 -13.95 -1.97
C ASP A 265 6.78 -14.89 -1.01
N TYR A 266 6.11 -15.16 0.10
CA TYR A 266 6.54 -16.10 1.13
C TYR A 266 6.70 -17.55 0.64
N ARG A 267 6.34 -17.87 -0.62
CA ARG A 267 6.50 -19.22 -1.19
C ARG A 267 7.92 -19.48 -1.69
N VAL A 268 8.71 -18.42 -1.88
CA VAL A 268 10.10 -18.51 -2.31
C VAL A 268 10.99 -18.89 -1.14
N LYS A 269 11.91 -19.81 -1.37
CA LYS A 269 12.91 -20.23 -0.37
C LYS A 269 13.73 -19.02 0.11
N GLY A 270 13.79 -18.82 1.43
CA GLY A 270 14.45 -17.69 2.08
C GLY A 270 13.55 -16.47 2.33
N ARG A 271 12.31 -16.48 1.84
CA ARG A 271 11.32 -15.40 2.03
C ARG A 271 10.10 -15.83 2.85
N GLN A 272 10.06 -17.09 3.32
CA GLN A 272 9.01 -17.58 4.20
C GLN A 272 8.90 -16.73 5.47
N TRP A 273 7.71 -16.67 6.06
CA TRP A 273 7.53 -16.14 7.40
C TRP A 273 7.46 -17.27 8.40
N ASP A 274 8.24 -17.19 9.47
CA ASP A 274 8.22 -18.16 10.55
C ASP A 274 7.19 -17.75 11.63
N VAL A 275 7.12 -16.44 11.91
CA VAL A 275 6.17 -15.85 12.86
C VAL A 275 5.50 -14.63 12.22
N ILE A 276 4.19 -14.47 12.44
CA ILE A 276 3.45 -13.26 12.09
C ILE A 276 2.59 -12.84 13.27
N SER A 277 2.78 -11.61 13.75
CA SER A 277 1.84 -10.97 14.66
C SER A 277 0.98 -9.95 13.92
N PHE A 278 -0.29 -9.83 14.27
CA PHE A 278 -1.19 -8.91 13.59
C PHE A 278 -2.21 -8.26 14.53
N ASN A 279 -2.55 -7.00 14.24
CA ASN A 279 -3.57 -6.22 14.93
C ASN A 279 -4.37 -5.35 13.94
N PHE A 280 -5.69 -5.28 14.14
CA PHE A 280 -6.60 -4.31 13.51
C PHE A 280 -7.66 -3.87 14.52
N GLY A 281 -7.75 -2.58 14.84
CA GLY A 281 -8.80 -2.12 15.75
C GLY A 281 -8.98 -0.61 15.89
N HIS A 282 -7.92 0.17 16.13
CA HIS A 282 -8.09 1.63 16.33
C HIS A 282 -8.68 2.36 15.12
N TRP A 283 -8.53 1.81 13.93
CA TRP A 283 -9.13 2.34 12.69
C TRP A 283 -10.49 1.74 12.35
N ASP A 284 -10.91 0.72 13.09
CA ASP A 284 -12.19 0.04 12.93
C ASP A 284 -13.26 0.55 13.92
N VAL A 285 -12.90 1.47 14.81
CA VAL A 285 -13.87 2.31 15.54
C VAL A 285 -14.69 3.11 14.53
N GLY A 286 -16.01 2.91 14.49
CA GLY A 286 -16.90 3.40 13.43
C GLY A 286 -17.29 2.35 12.38
N LYS A 287 -16.93 1.07 12.57
CA LYS A 287 -17.44 -0.06 11.77
C LYS A 287 -18.53 -0.82 12.50
N SER A 288 -19.45 -1.40 11.74
CA SER A 288 -20.33 -2.43 12.28
C SER A 288 -19.53 -3.70 12.57
N LYS A 289 -20.05 -4.51 13.49
CA LYS A 289 -19.47 -5.82 13.82
C LYS A 289 -19.26 -6.69 12.57
N MET A 290 -20.26 -6.75 11.70
CA MET A 290 -20.22 -7.56 10.47
C MET A 290 -19.14 -7.08 9.50
N GLU A 291 -19.02 -5.77 9.27
CA GLU A 291 -17.96 -5.20 8.41
C GLU A 291 -16.57 -5.54 8.96
N TYR A 292 -16.36 -5.36 10.26
CA TYR A 292 -15.08 -5.65 10.91
C TYR A 292 -14.71 -7.14 10.83
N GLN A 293 -15.63 -8.02 11.24
CA GLN A 293 -15.37 -9.47 11.27
C GLN A 293 -15.15 -10.04 9.86
N THR A 294 -15.90 -9.57 8.85
CA THR A 294 -15.72 -10.03 7.46
C THR A 294 -14.31 -9.74 6.94
N SER A 295 -13.81 -8.51 7.14
CA SER A 295 -12.46 -8.15 6.71
C SER A 295 -11.38 -8.86 7.54
N LEU A 296 -11.58 -9.04 8.85
CA LEU A 296 -10.63 -9.76 9.71
C LEU A 296 -10.52 -11.25 9.31
N GLU A 297 -11.64 -11.91 9.02
CA GLU A 297 -11.67 -13.29 8.52
C GLU A 297 -10.97 -13.42 7.16
N ALA A 298 -11.11 -12.43 6.27
CA ALA A 298 -10.41 -12.40 5.00
C ALA A 298 -8.89 -12.28 5.18
N VAL A 299 -8.43 -11.44 6.11
CA VAL A 299 -7.01 -11.31 6.46
C VAL A 299 -6.45 -12.62 7.00
N ILE A 300 -7.12 -13.22 7.99
CA ILE A 300 -6.68 -14.48 8.61
C ILE A 300 -6.56 -15.59 7.57
N ARG A 301 -7.49 -15.66 6.61
CA ARG A 301 -7.45 -16.64 5.52
C ARG A 301 -6.17 -16.54 4.68
N GLU A 302 -5.67 -15.33 4.42
CA GLU A 302 -4.42 -15.15 3.68
C GLU A 302 -3.20 -15.42 4.58
N LEU A 303 -3.22 -14.98 5.85
CA LEU A 303 -2.16 -15.26 6.82
C LEU A 303 -1.93 -16.77 6.98
N LYS A 304 -2.99 -17.57 7.10
CA LYS A 304 -2.88 -19.03 7.27
C LYS A 304 -2.19 -19.74 6.10
N LYS A 305 -2.23 -19.19 4.89
CA LYS A 305 -1.54 -19.79 3.73
C LYS A 305 -0.02 -19.76 3.88
N THR A 306 0.51 -18.85 4.70
CA THR A 306 1.96 -18.75 4.98
C THR A 306 2.48 -19.93 5.79
N LYS A 307 1.61 -20.60 6.57
CA LYS A 307 1.97 -21.59 7.59
C LYS A 307 2.88 -21.05 8.69
N ALA A 308 3.06 -19.73 8.78
CA ALA A 308 3.74 -19.10 9.89
C ALA A 308 2.95 -19.31 11.18
N MET A 309 3.65 -19.26 12.31
CA MET A 309 3.02 -19.13 13.62
C MET A 309 2.29 -17.78 13.69
N LEU A 310 0.99 -17.80 13.98
CA LEU A 310 0.15 -16.60 13.98
C LEU A 310 -0.15 -16.13 15.40
N ILE A 311 0.01 -14.84 15.65
CA ILE A 311 -0.24 -14.19 16.94
C ILE A 311 -1.21 -13.03 16.74
N TRP A 312 -2.39 -13.13 17.36
CA TRP A 312 -3.28 -11.99 17.48
C TRP A 312 -2.82 -11.09 18.62
N VAL A 313 -2.65 -9.80 18.33
CA VAL A 313 -2.36 -8.80 19.36
C VAL A 313 -3.64 -8.01 19.61
N THR A 314 -4.15 -8.03 20.85
CA THR A 314 -5.37 -7.29 21.19
C THR A 314 -5.15 -5.77 21.04
N THR A 315 -6.20 -5.06 20.64
CA THR A 315 -6.10 -3.61 20.39
C THR A 315 -5.98 -2.88 21.72
N CYS A 316 -4.95 -2.05 21.86
CA CYS A 316 -4.71 -1.22 23.04
C CYS A 316 -5.92 -0.31 23.37
N PRO A 317 -6.07 0.13 24.63
CA PRO A 317 -7.22 0.93 25.03
C PRO A 317 -7.30 2.31 24.36
N VAL A 318 -8.45 2.98 24.53
CA VAL A 318 -8.56 4.45 24.35
C VAL A 318 -8.53 5.06 25.76
N PRO A 319 -7.65 6.03 26.05
CA PRO A 319 -7.46 6.55 27.41
C PRO A 319 -8.67 7.36 27.90
N ASP A 320 -8.74 7.59 29.21
CA ASP A 320 -9.90 8.16 29.90
C ASP A 320 -10.09 9.66 29.66
N GLY A 321 -9.09 10.35 29.08
CA GLY A 321 -9.26 11.72 28.63
C GLY A 321 -10.26 11.86 27.47
N PHE A 322 -10.55 10.77 26.73
CA PHE A 322 -11.58 10.76 25.70
C PHE A 322 -12.99 10.62 26.29
N GLU A 323 -14.00 11.04 25.52
CA GLU A 323 -15.41 10.80 25.88
C GLU A 323 -15.67 9.30 26.06
N LYS A 324 -16.43 8.91 27.09
CA LYS A 324 -16.79 7.52 27.34
C LYS A 324 -17.79 7.00 26.30
N THR A 325 -17.69 5.73 25.97
CA THR A 325 -18.75 5.05 25.21
C THR A 325 -19.94 4.72 26.12
N TYR A 326 -21.15 4.90 25.59
CA TYR A 326 -22.42 4.50 26.22
C TYR A 326 -23.19 3.47 25.41
N GLY A 327 -22.62 2.99 24.30
CA GLY A 327 -23.35 2.17 23.34
C GLY A 327 -22.72 2.18 21.95
N LEU A 328 -23.26 1.32 21.08
CA LEU A 328 -23.10 1.49 19.63
C LEU A 328 -23.72 2.81 19.17
N ASP A 329 -23.31 3.30 18.01
CA ASP A 329 -23.97 4.45 17.39
C ASP A 329 -25.38 4.11 16.88
N SER A 330 -26.10 5.12 16.37
CA SER A 330 -27.47 4.94 15.85
C SER A 330 -27.58 4.00 14.65
N LEU A 331 -26.45 3.62 14.03
CA LEU A 331 -26.36 2.69 12.92
C LEU A 331 -25.84 1.31 13.36
N GLY A 332 -25.70 1.06 14.67
CA GLY A 332 -25.20 -0.20 15.20
C GLY A 332 -23.68 -0.40 15.01
N LYS A 333 -22.91 0.67 14.85
CA LYS A 333 -21.45 0.62 14.67
C LYS A 333 -20.75 0.88 15.99
N ALA A 334 -19.53 0.36 16.13
CA ALA A 334 -18.66 0.73 17.24
C ALA A 334 -18.55 2.26 17.25
N PRO A 335 -18.73 2.92 18.40
CA PRO A 335 -18.57 4.37 18.46
C PRO A 335 -17.13 4.72 18.04
N GLY A 336 -16.89 6.00 17.71
CA GLY A 336 -15.54 6.49 17.37
C GLY A 336 -14.53 6.30 18.52
N ARG A 337 -13.41 7.03 18.49
CA ARG A 337 -12.41 6.96 19.58
C ARG A 337 -12.98 7.46 20.90
N LYS A 338 -13.57 6.53 21.66
CA LYS A 338 -14.19 6.75 22.96
C LYS A 338 -13.58 5.81 24.00
N ALA A 339 -13.37 6.30 25.22
CA ALA A 339 -12.86 5.50 26.32
C ALA A 339 -13.78 4.30 26.57
N GLY A 340 -13.21 3.10 26.61
CA GLY A 340 -13.93 1.83 26.77
C GLY A 340 -14.34 1.10 25.46
N VAL A 341 -14.25 1.75 24.29
CA VAL A 341 -14.71 1.16 23.01
C VAL A 341 -14.02 -0.17 22.68
N MET A 342 -12.73 -0.29 23.00
CA MET A 342 -11.94 -1.49 22.70
C MET A 342 -12.35 -2.68 23.53
N ARG A 343 -12.59 -2.45 24.83
CA ARG A 343 -13.04 -3.48 25.77
C ARG A 343 -14.47 -3.93 25.49
N GLN A 344 -15.35 -2.99 25.14
CA GLN A 344 -16.78 -3.29 24.96
C GLN A 344 -17.10 -3.89 23.60
N TYR A 345 -16.37 -3.52 22.54
CA TYR A 345 -16.74 -3.88 21.17
C TYR A 345 -15.59 -4.49 20.38
N ILE A 346 -14.53 -3.74 20.08
CA ILE A 346 -13.54 -4.16 19.08
C ILE A 346 -12.81 -5.45 19.49
N ASN A 347 -12.27 -5.53 20.71
CA ASN A 347 -11.57 -6.74 21.15
C ASN A 347 -12.53 -7.94 21.30
N PRO A 348 -13.72 -7.83 21.90
CA PRO A 348 -14.70 -8.92 21.89
C PRO A 348 -15.07 -9.41 20.47
N TRP A 349 -15.33 -8.49 19.53
CA TRP A 349 -15.66 -8.87 18.15
C TRP A 349 -14.50 -9.56 17.45
N ALA A 350 -13.26 -9.13 17.72
CA ALA A 350 -12.07 -9.82 17.23
C ALA A 350 -11.97 -11.22 17.83
N MET A 351 -12.15 -11.37 19.14
CA MET A 351 -12.05 -12.65 19.84
C MET A 351 -13.10 -13.67 19.39
N GLU A 352 -14.29 -13.24 18.99
CA GLU A 352 -15.27 -14.12 18.33
C GLU A 352 -14.75 -14.70 17.00
N VAL A 353 -13.90 -13.97 16.28
CA VAL A 353 -13.25 -14.47 15.05
C VAL A 353 -12.03 -15.31 15.41
N ILE A 354 -11.14 -14.80 16.27
CA ILE A 354 -9.90 -15.48 16.67
C ILE A 354 -10.19 -16.83 17.33
N SER A 355 -11.25 -16.95 18.13
CA SER A 355 -11.63 -18.23 18.77
C SER A 355 -12.03 -19.34 17.79
N LYS A 356 -12.37 -19.00 16.53
CA LYS A 356 -12.58 -19.97 15.45
C LYS A 356 -11.27 -20.54 14.89
N HIS A 357 -10.14 -20.00 15.33
CA HIS A 357 -8.79 -20.33 14.86
C HIS A 357 -7.89 -20.64 16.07
N PRO A 358 -8.08 -21.79 16.74
CA PRO A 358 -7.37 -22.13 17.97
C PRO A 358 -5.84 -22.22 17.80
N GLU A 359 -5.34 -22.32 16.57
CA GLU A 359 -3.92 -22.26 16.24
C GLU A 359 -3.30 -20.85 16.38
N ILE A 360 -4.12 -19.80 16.48
CA ILE A 360 -3.65 -18.41 16.64
C ILE A 360 -3.49 -18.14 18.13
N THR A 361 -2.26 -17.82 18.57
CA THR A 361 -2.01 -17.42 19.96
C THR A 361 -2.43 -15.97 20.19
N VAL A 362 -2.75 -15.60 21.43
CA VAL A 362 -3.19 -14.24 21.78
C VAL A 362 -2.17 -13.58 22.70
N CYS A 363 -1.67 -12.42 22.27
CA CYS A 363 -0.89 -11.51 23.09
C CYS A 363 -1.79 -10.34 23.52
N ASP A 364 -2.22 -10.33 24.78
CA ASP A 364 -3.21 -9.37 25.27
C ASP A 364 -2.58 -8.03 25.69
N GLN A 365 -2.20 -7.21 24.70
CA GLN A 365 -1.69 -5.86 24.95
C GLN A 365 -2.72 -4.94 25.60
N TRP A 366 -4.02 -5.14 25.36
CA TRP A 366 -5.08 -4.39 26.04
C TRP A 366 -5.01 -4.60 27.56
N GLN A 367 -4.99 -5.87 28.00
CA GLN A 367 -4.92 -6.19 29.43
C GLN A 367 -3.58 -5.75 30.02
N PHE A 368 -2.47 -5.88 29.30
CA PHE A 368 -1.17 -5.39 29.77
C PHE A 368 -1.17 -3.89 30.09
N VAL A 369 -1.82 -3.06 29.25
CA VAL A 369 -1.96 -1.61 29.50
C VAL A 369 -2.93 -1.31 30.64
N GLU A 370 -3.98 -2.13 30.80
CA GLU A 370 -4.93 -2.02 31.91
C GLU A 370 -4.28 -2.39 33.25
N ASP A 371 -3.51 -3.47 33.31
CA ASP A 371 -2.78 -3.91 34.51
C ASP A 371 -1.80 -2.82 34.96
N GLY A 372 -1.17 -2.13 34.01
CA GLY A 372 -0.28 -1.01 34.28
C GLY A 372 -0.97 0.36 34.39
N ARG A 373 -2.30 0.39 34.55
CA ARG A 373 -3.06 1.65 34.64
C ARG A 373 -2.61 2.56 35.77
N GLY A 374 -2.24 1.97 36.90
CA GLY A 374 -1.82 2.70 38.10
C GLY A 374 -0.34 3.10 38.12
N ASP A 375 0.46 2.58 37.18
CA ASP A 375 1.93 2.70 37.20
C ASP A 375 2.49 3.28 35.88
N ALA A 376 3.13 2.45 35.05
CA ALA A 376 3.80 2.76 33.81
C ALA A 376 2.90 3.43 32.76
N PHE A 377 1.57 3.26 32.83
CA PHE A 377 0.63 3.90 31.91
C PHE A 377 -0.23 4.98 32.59
N LYS A 378 0.05 5.36 33.84
CA LYS A 378 -0.80 6.28 34.62
C LYS A 378 -1.05 7.62 33.92
N GLU A 379 0.01 8.25 33.42
CA GLU A 379 -0.09 9.54 32.73
C GLU A 379 -0.78 9.37 31.37
N TRP A 380 -0.44 8.30 30.64
CA TRP A 380 -1.06 7.98 29.36
C TRP A 380 -2.58 7.80 29.46
N TRP A 381 -3.06 7.10 30.50
CA TRP A 381 -4.49 6.89 30.76
C TRP A 381 -5.27 8.19 30.99
N GLN A 382 -4.62 9.24 31.51
CA GLN A 382 -5.25 10.54 31.73
C GLN A 382 -5.25 11.42 30.47
N GLY A 383 -4.52 11.02 29.42
CA GLY A 383 -4.36 11.78 28.20
C GLY A 383 -5.51 11.68 27.20
N GLN A 384 -5.45 12.52 26.17
CA GLN A 384 -6.33 12.52 25.00
C GLN A 384 -5.61 12.06 23.73
N ASN A 385 -4.61 11.19 23.87
CA ASN A 385 -3.91 10.61 22.74
C ASN A 385 -3.79 9.09 22.91
N VAL A 386 -4.25 8.35 21.89
CA VAL A 386 -4.19 6.88 21.88
C VAL A 386 -2.77 6.35 21.67
N HIS A 387 -1.83 7.18 21.22
CA HIS A 387 -0.47 6.75 20.93
C HIS A 387 0.41 6.78 22.18
N PHE A 388 1.32 5.81 22.26
CA PHE A 388 2.30 5.64 23.34
C PHE A 388 3.59 6.38 22.95
N HIS A 389 3.53 7.71 22.91
CA HIS A 389 4.63 8.54 22.39
C HIS A 389 5.80 8.70 23.33
N HIS A 390 5.62 8.57 24.65
CA HIS A 390 6.80 8.57 25.51
C HIS A 390 7.55 7.26 25.26
N GLN A 391 8.87 7.36 25.16
CA GLN A 391 9.70 6.24 24.72
C GLN A 391 9.57 5.03 25.65
N HIS A 392 9.01 5.22 26.85
CA HIS A 392 8.85 4.20 27.86
C HIS A 392 7.66 3.27 27.59
N GLU A 393 6.43 3.77 27.42
CA GLU A 393 5.23 2.92 27.29
C GLU A 393 5.25 2.13 25.98
N GLY A 394 5.64 2.77 24.88
CA GLY A 394 5.82 2.09 23.59
C GLY A 394 6.87 0.98 23.70
N LYS A 395 7.98 1.24 24.40
CA LYS A 395 9.01 0.23 24.64
C LYS A 395 8.47 -0.96 25.45
N LEU A 396 7.70 -0.71 26.52
CA LEU A 396 7.10 -1.76 27.34
C LEU A 396 6.15 -2.66 26.55
N LEU A 397 5.30 -2.08 25.68
CA LEU A 397 4.44 -2.85 24.77
C LEU A 397 5.23 -3.78 23.85
N GLY A 398 6.35 -3.27 23.31
CA GLY A 398 7.22 -4.02 22.42
C GLY A 398 7.96 -5.14 23.15
N GLU A 399 8.43 -4.88 24.36
CA GLU A 399 9.06 -5.89 25.22
C GLU A 399 8.08 -6.99 25.62
N PHE A 400 6.84 -6.62 25.98
CA PHE A 400 5.77 -7.56 26.31
C PHE A 400 5.47 -8.50 25.15
N LEU A 401 5.26 -7.95 23.94
CA LEU A 401 5.04 -8.75 22.73
C LEU A 401 6.26 -9.61 22.39
N GLY A 402 7.48 -9.06 22.48
CA GLY A 402 8.71 -9.81 22.23
C GLY A 402 8.90 -10.99 23.19
N LYS A 403 8.56 -10.83 24.47
CA LYS A 403 8.58 -11.93 25.45
C LYS A 403 7.57 -13.02 25.08
N HIS A 404 6.34 -12.64 24.73
CA HIS A 404 5.31 -13.59 24.30
C HIS A 404 5.78 -14.39 23.07
N ILE A 405 6.29 -13.71 22.04
CA ILE A 405 6.83 -14.34 20.81
C ILE A 405 7.94 -15.34 21.15
N TRP A 406 8.91 -14.92 21.96
CA TRP A 406 10.04 -15.78 22.31
C TRP A 406 9.59 -17.03 23.09
N GLN A 407 8.61 -16.89 23.98
CA GLN A 407 8.04 -18.01 24.71
C GLN A 407 7.36 -19.01 23.77
N ILE A 408 6.45 -18.55 22.91
CA ILE A 408 5.72 -19.45 22.00
C ILE A 408 6.62 -20.08 20.95
N TRP A 409 7.64 -19.36 20.48
CA TRP A 409 8.62 -19.87 19.53
C TRP A 409 9.39 -21.05 20.14
N ASN A 410 9.92 -20.88 21.35
CA ASN A 410 10.66 -21.95 22.02
C ASN A 410 9.81 -23.14 22.43
N MET A 411 8.50 -22.96 22.66
CA MET A 411 7.59 -24.08 22.93
C MET A 411 7.26 -24.91 21.68
N ALA A 412 7.45 -24.33 20.48
CA ALA A 412 7.14 -24.97 19.21
C ALA A 412 8.35 -25.63 18.53
N GLN A 413 9.57 -25.33 18.99
CA GLN A 413 10.80 -26.05 18.63
C GLN A 413 10.92 -27.31 19.48
#